data_AF-A0A117S7F2-F1
#
_entry.id   AF-A0A117S7F2-F1
#
_cell.length_a   1.000
_cell.length_b   1.000
_cell.length_c   1.000
_cell.angle_alpha   90.00
_cell.angle_beta   90.00
_cell.angle_gamma   90.00
#
_symmetry.space_group_name_H-M   'P 1'
#
loop_
_entity.id
_entity.type
_entity.pdbx_description
1 polymer ?
#
loop_
_entity_poly.entity_id
_entity_poly.type
_entity_poly.pdbx_seq_one_letter_code
_entity_poly.pdbx_strand_id
1 'polypeptide(L)'
;MPKRILIGTVTSDKTDKTVTVLVERKVKHPLYGKIIRRSKKYHAHDEANEYTIGDVVRIEETKPISKTKTWAVKDRVQAGGTQAIEADLEVEAAGN
;
A
#
# COMPACT_ATOMS: atom_id res chain seq x y z
N MET A 1 -6.33 7.59 23.61
CA MET A 1 -7.16 7.58 22.38
C MET A 1 -6.67 6.47 21.46
N PRO A 2 -7.55 5.75 20.77
CA PRO A 2 -7.15 4.69 19.84
C PRO A 2 -6.39 5.27 18.65
N LYS A 3 -5.29 4.62 18.25
CA LYS A 3 -4.52 5.01 17.05
C LYS A 3 -5.35 4.72 15.80
N ARG A 4 -5.32 5.62 14.82
CA ARG A 4 -6.00 5.39 13.54
C ARG A 4 -5.21 4.41 12.68
N ILE A 5 -5.95 3.45 12.11
CA ILE A 5 -5.41 2.41 11.26
C ILE A 5 -6.01 2.56 9.86
N LEU A 6 -5.17 2.52 8.83
CA LEU A 6 -5.57 2.57 7.43
C LEU A 6 -5.04 1.36 6.67
N ILE A 7 -5.72 1.03 5.57
CA ILE A 7 -5.32 -0.04 4.66
C ILE A 7 -5.08 0.59 3.30
N GLY A 8 -4.00 0.20 2.65
CA GLY A 8 -3.65 0.70 1.33
C GLY A 8 -2.62 -0.18 0.63
N THR A 9 -2.35 0.14 -0.63
CA THR A 9 -1.40 -0.61 -1.46
C THR A 9 -0.07 0.12 -1.54
N VAL A 10 1.04 -0.62 -1.44
CA VAL A 10 2.39 -0.08 -1.62
C VAL A 10 2.60 0.28 -3.09
N THR A 11 2.84 1.57 -3.36
CA THR A 11 3.11 2.09 -4.71
C THR A 11 4.60 2.26 -4.98
N SER A 12 5.43 2.49 -3.96
CA SER A 12 6.88 2.60 -4.15
C SER A 12 7.64 2.17 -2.89
N ASP A 13 8.76 1.48 -3.11
CA ASP A 13 9.76 1.09 -2.09
C ASP A 13 11.13 1.75 -2.31
N LYS A 14 11.24 2.72 -3.23
CA LYS A 14 12.52 3.32 -3.67
C LYS A 14 13.33 4.01 -2.56
N THR A 15 12.71 4.29 -1.42
CA THR A 15 13.31 5.03 -0.31
C THR A 15 13.67 4.10 0.82
N ASP A 16 14.87 4.25 1.39
CA ASP A 16 15.29 3.42 2.51
C ASP A 16 14.36 3.58 3.74
N LYS A 17 14.05 2.44 4.37
CA LYS A 17 13.24 2.32 5.59
C LYS A 17 11.87 2.98 5.50
N THR A 18 11.34 3.12 4.29
CA THR A 18 10.15 3.92 4.02
C THR A 18 9.43 3.40 2.77
N VAL A 19 8.15 3.09 2.92
CA VAL A 19 7.29 2.72 1.79
C VAL A 19 6.21 3.78 1.57
N THR A 20 5.87 4.02 0.31
CA THR A 20 4.77 4.92 -0.06
C THR A 20 3.50 4.10 -0.26
N VAL A 21 2.52 4.32 0.61
CA VAL A 21 1.24 3.61 0.62
C VAL A 21 0.14 4.50 0.04
N LEU A 22 -0.58 4.02 -0.97
CA LEU A 22 -1.77 4.65 -1.50
C LEU A 22 -3.00 4.15 -0.72
N VAL A 23 -3.62 5.05 0.03
CA VAL A 23 -4.87 4.77 0.73
C VAL A 23 -6.02 5.40 -0.03
N GLU A 24 -7.03 4.59 -0.32
CA GLU A 24 -8.26 5.05 -0.94
C GLU A 24 -9.40 5.14 0.06
N ARG A 25 -10.26 6.14 -0.13
CA ARG A 25 -11.51 6.27 0.59
C ARG A 25 -12.65 6.66 -0.35
N LYS A 26 -13.84 6.12 -0.09
CA LYS A 26 -15.08 6.54 -0.73
C LYS A 26 -15.67 7.69 0.07
N VAL A 27 -15.88 8.84 -0.57
CA VAL A 27 -16.45 10.04 0.06
C VAL A 27 -17.67 10.48 -0.76
N LYS A 28 -18.74 10.88 -0.08
CA LYS A 28 -19.91 11.46 -0.74
C LYS A 28 -19.60 12.89 -1.16
N HIS A 29 -19.88 13.25 -2.41
CA HIS A 29 -19.79 14.64 -2.83
C HIS A 29 -20.79 15.48 -2.03
N PRO A 30 -20.39 16.62 -1.41
CA PRO A 30 -21.23 17.35 -0.46
C PRO A 30 -22.54 17.86 -1.08
N LEU A 31 -22.49 18.35 -2.33
CA LEU A 31 -23.68 18.85 -3.05
C LEU A 31 -24.47 17.71 -3.74
N TYR A 32 -23.85 17.05 -4.73
CA TYR A 32 -24.54 16.06 -5.57
C TYR A 32 -24.78 14.68 -4.96
N GLY A 33 -24.17 14.35 -3.83
CA GLY A 33 -24.35 13.06 -3.20
C GLY A 33 -23.75 11.85 -3.92
N LYS A 34 -23.09 12.03 -5.07
CA LYS A 34 -22.36 10.97 -5.78
C LYS A 34 -21.19 10.46 -4.93
N ILE A 35 -21.05 9.15 -4.82
CA ILE A 35 -19.91 8.53 -4.12
C ILE A 35 -18.68 8.61 -5.04
N ILE A 36 -17.67 9.35 -4.61
CA ILE A 36 -16.40 9.53 -5.32
C ILE A 36 -15.25 8.83 -4.57
N ARG A 37 -14.29 8.28 -5.32
CA ARG A 37 -13.04 7.75 -4.76
C ARG A 37 -12.04 8.90 -4.62
N ARG A 38 -11.45 9.04 -3.43
CA ARG A 38 -10.31 9.92 -3.18
C ARG A 38 -9.15 9.08 -2.67
N SER A 39 -7.97 9.30 -3.24
CA SER A 39 -6.74 8.66 -2.82
C SER A 39 -5.79 9.66 -2.17
N LYS A 40 -5.00 9.19 -1.21
CA LYS A 40 -3.89 9.94 -0.62
C LYS A 40 -2.70 9.01 -0.42
N LYS A 41 -1.51 9.51 -0.72
CA LYS A 41 -0.24 8.82 -0.49
C LYS A 41 0.27 9.13 0.92
N TYR A 42 0.76 8.11 1.61
CA TYR A 42 1.33 8.17 2.94
C TYR A 42 2.73 7.56 2.93
N HIS A 43 3.68 8.21 3.61
CA HIS A 43 4.99 7.63 3.85
C HIS A 43 4.94 6.86 5.17
N ALA A 44 5.05 5.55 5.06
CA ALA A 44 5.04 4.64 6.20
C ALA A 44 6.46 4.17 6.49
N HIS A 45 6.81 4.11 7.77
CA HIS A 45 8.07 3.57 8.23
C HIS A 45 8.02 2.05 8.28
N ASP A 46 9.06 1.47 7.70
CA ASP A 46 9.41 0.07 7.80
C ASP A 46 10.91 0.03 8.15
N GLU A 47 11.34 -0.69 9.19
CA GLU A 47 12.75 -0.78 9.56
C GLU A 47 13.48 -1.88 8.80
N ALA A 48 12.76 -2.94 8.40
CA ALA A 48 13.32 -4.15 7.82
C ALA A 48 13.30 -4.14 6.28
N ASN A 49 12.65 -3.14 5.65
CA ASN A 49 12.44 -3.08 4.20
C ASN A 49 11.78 -4.36 3.66
N GLU A 50 10.84 -4.94 4.41
CA GLU A 50 10.20 -6.21 4.09
C GLU A 50 9.07 -6.07 3.06
N TYR A 51 8.47 -4.88 2.97
CA TYR A 51 7.28 -4.65 2.14
C TYR A 51 7.65 -4.20 0.72
N THR A 52 7.23 -5.00 -0.26
CA THR A 52 7.49 -4.76 -1.67
C THR A 52 6.33 -4.04 -2.36
N ILE A 53 6.58 -3.54 -3.57
CA ILE A 53 5.54 -2.92 -4.41
C ILE A 53 4.41 -3.94 -4.68
N GLY A 54 3.16 -3.48 -4.57
CA GLY A 54 1.98 -4.31 -4.81
C GLY A 54 1.39 -4.96 -3.55
N ASP A 55 2.11 -4.96 -2.43
CA ASP A 55 1.58 -5.43 -1.14
C ASP A 55 0.42 -4.56 -0.65
N VAL A 56 -0.61 -5.19 -0.09
CA VAL A 56 -1.66 -4.50 0.66
C VAL A 56 -1.26 -4.52 2.13
N VAL A 57 -1.04 -3.34 2.69
CA VAL A 57 -0.52 -3.17 4.05
C VAL A 57 -1.49 -2.37 4.91
N ARG A 58 -1.43 -2.66 6.21
CA ARG A 58 -2.09 -1.89 7.26
C ARG A 58 -1.08 -0.93 7.88
N ILE A 59 -1.41 0.37 7.91
CA ILE A 59 -0.57 1.41 8.49
C ILE A 59 -1.23 2.02 9.73
N GLU A 60 -0.42 2.40 10.72
CA GLU A 60 -0.86 3.06 11.95
C GLU A 60 -0.27 4.46 12.11
N GLU A 61 -1.00 5.36 12.76
CA GLU A 61 -0.49 6.66 13.20
C GLU A 61 0.56 6.49 14.30
N THR A 62 1.69 7.17 14.12
CA THR A 62 2.81 7.16 15.08
C THR A 62 3.35 8.57 15.32
N LYS A 63 4.31 8.70 16.23
CA LYS A 63 5.06 9.95 16.41
C LYS A 63 5.75 10.32 15.08
N PRO A 64 5.92 11.60 14.76
CA PRO A 64 6.68 12.00 13.58
C PRO A 64 8.09 11.41 13.62
N ILE A 65 8.45 10.64 12.59
CA ILE A 65 9.81 10.09 12.40
C ILE A 65 10.61 11.03 11.49
N SER A 66 9.92 11.67 10.54
CA SER A 66 10.48 12.71 9.67
C SER A 66 9.42 13.76 9.34
N LYS A 67 9.77 14.75 8.51
CA LYS A 67 8.86 15.81 8.05
C LYS A 67 7.56 15.26 7.44
N THR A 68 7.62 14.15 6.72
CA THR A 68 6.45 13.56 6.01
C THR A 68 6.09 12.17 6.53
N LYS A 69 7.01 11.48 7.22
CA LYS A 69 6.84 10.12 7.72
C LYS A 69 6.24 10.15 9.13
N THR A 70 4.91 10.03 9.18
CA THR A 70 4.10 10.02 10.41
C THR A 70 3.30 8.72 10.59
N TRP A 71 3.55 7.74 9.71
CA TRP A 71 2.87 6.45 9.69
C TRP A 71 3.89 5.33 9.85
N ALA A 72 3.50 4.22 10.48
CA ALA A 72 4.29 3.00 10.56
C ALA A 72 3.50 1.85 9.93
N VAL A 73 4.20 0.92 9.27
CA VAL A 73 3.57 -0.31 8.78
C VAL A 73 3.36 -1.26 9.96
N LYS A 74 2.17 -1.84 10.05
CA LYS A 74 1.78 -2.73 11.14
C LYS A 74 1.72 -4.18 10.69
N ASP A 75 0.85 -4.47 9.72
CA ASP A 75 0.59 -5.83 9.24
C ASP A 75 0.54 -5.88 7.71
N ARG A 76 1.05 -6.96 7.11
CA ARG A 76 0.75 -7.34 5.72
C ARG A 76 -0.66 -7.96 5.67
N VAL A 77 -1.54 -7.44 4.82
CA VAL A 77 -2.91 -7.96 4.63
C VAL A 77 -2.95 -8.93 3.45
N GLN A 78 -2.28 -8.59 2.35
CA GLN A 78 -2.20 -9.42 1.15
C GLN A 78 -0.84 -9.20 0.48
N ALA A 79 -0.19 -10.29 0.07
CA ALA A 79 1.03 -10.20 -0.72
C ALA A 79 0.73 -9.73 -2.15
N GLY A 80 1.58 -8.86 -2.68
CA GLY A 80 1.56 -8.46 -4.08
C GLY A 80 1.77 -9.70 -4.96
N GLY A 81 0.80 -9.99 -5.81
CA GLY A 81 0.82 -11.16 -6.67
C GLY A 81 1.84 -11.02 -7.78
N THR A 82 3.10 -11.37 -7.51
CA THR A 82 4.12 -11.62 -8.54
C THR A 82 3.98 -13.03 -9.14
N GLN A 83 3.05 -13.86 -8.63
CA GLN A 83 2.88 -15.25 -9.09
C GLN A 83 2.04 -15.42 -10.37
N ALA A 84 1.48 -14.34 -10.94
CA ALA A 84 0.61 -14.45 -12.11
C ALA A 84 1.36 -14.33 -13.46
N ILE A 85 2.62 -13.88 -13.48
CA ILE A 85 3.37 -13.68 -14.74
C ILE A 85 4.14 -14.95 -15.15
N GLU A 86 4.50 -15.83 -14.19
CA GLU A 86 5.24 -17.06 -14.48
C GLU A 86 4.36 -18.18 -15.06
N ALA A 87 3.04 -18.15 -14.84
CA ALA A 87 2.13 -19.22 -15.30
C ALA A 87 1.81 -19.20 -16.80
N ASP A 88 1.97 -18.05 -17.48
CA ASP A 88 1.68 -17.93 -18.92
C ASP A 88 2.87 -18.35 -19.81
N LEU A 89 4.09 -18.44 -19.25
CA LEU A 89 5.32 -18.74 -20.00
C LEU A 89 5.64 -20.25 -20.13
N GLU A 90 5.00 -21.13 -19.34
CA GLU A 90 5.18 -22.59 -19.44
C GLU A 90 4.30 -23.24 -20.52
N VAL A 91 3.25 -22.57 -21.01
CA VAL A 91 2.31 -23.14 -21.99
C VAL A 91 2.86 -23.06 -23.43
N GLU A 92 3.73 -22.09 -23.74
CA GLU A 92 4.31 -21.95 -25.10
C GLU A 92 5.56 -22.83 -25.34
N ALA A 93 6.20 -23.37 -24.30
CA ALA A 93 7.41 -24.20 -24.44
C ALA A 93 7.13 -25.70 -24.70
N ALA A 94 5.88 -26.16 -24.60
CA ALA A 94 5.48 -27.55 -24.80
C ALA A 94 4.97 -27.87 -26.23
N GLY A 95 5.11 -26.92 -27.17
CA GLY A 95 4.60 -27.04 -28.53
C GLY A 95 5.64 -26.80 -29.61
N ASN A 96 6.66 -27.65 -29.70
CA ASN A 96 7.41 -27.93 -30.93
C ASN A 96 8.05 -29.32 -30.88
#